data_AF-A0A973HHX9-F1
#
_entry.id   AF-A0A973HHX9-F1
#
_cell.length_a   1.000
_cell.length_b   1.000
_cell.length_c   1.000
_cell.angle_alpha   90.00
_cell.angle_beta   90.00
_cell.angle_gamma   90.00
#
_symmetry.space_group_name_H-M   'P 1'
#
loop_
_entity.id
_entity.type
_entity.pdbx_description
1 polymer ?
#
loop_
_entity_poly.entity_id
_entity_poly.type
_entity_poly.pdbx_seq_one_letter_code
_entity_poly.pdbx_strand_id
1 'polypeptide(L)' 'MDTVELGILGIVILDSTNATIHSNMKKNSGNASTDVFNAAAGGLEQLILAHYCGGIDVTLPIYIEGIETAYSNLGNTL' A
#
# COMPACT_ATOMS: atom_id res chain seq x y z
N MET A 1 7.47 19.43 2.81
CA MET A 1 6.37 18.44 2.81
C MET A 1 6.38 17.91 1.41
N ASP A 2 7.03 16.77 1.23
CA ASP A 2 7.15 16.14 -0.06
C ASP A 2 6.05 15.08 -0.17
N THR A 3 5.40 15.05 -1.33
CA THR A 3 4.33 14.10 -1.61
C THR A 3 4.80 13.16 -2.69
N VAL A 4 4.70 11.86 -2.43
CA VAL A 4 5.07 10.83 -3.41
C VAL A 4 3.81 10.06 -3.81
N GLU A 5 3.44 10.18 -5.08
CA GLU A 5 2.31 9.46 -5.66
C GLU A 5 2.84 8.28 -6.48
N LEU A 6 2.36 7.07 -6.17
CA LEU A 6 2.81 5.85 -6.85
C LEU A 6 2.00 5.57 -8.13
N GLY A 7 0.93 6.32 -8.39
CA GLY A 7 0.08 6.16 -9.59
C GLY A 7 -0.81 4.91 -9.61
N ILE A 8 -0.73 4.07 -8.58
CA ILE A 8 -1.49 2.82 -8.44
C ILE A 8 -2.26 2.80 -7.13
N LEU A 9 -3.41 2.09 -7.10
CA LEU A 9 -4.19 1.80 -5.89
C LEU A 9 -4.53 3.03 -5.00
N GLY A 10 -4.44 4.25 -5.57
CA GLY A 10 -4.55 5.51 -4.83
C GLY A 10 -3.45 5.73 -3.79
N ILE A 11 -2.28 5.09 -3.92
CA ILE A 11 -1.21 5.17 -2.92
C ILE A 11 -0.50 6.53 -2.99
N VAL A 12 -0.50 7.21 -1.85
CA VAL A 12 0.17 8.49 -1.63
C VAL A 12 0.93 8.44 -0.31
N ILE A 13 2.21 8.82 -0.35
CA ILE A 13 3.04 9.01 0.84
C ILE A 13 3.20 10.51 1.08
N LEU A 14 2.91 10.93 2.30
CA LEU A 14 3.10 12.31 2.76
C LEU A 14 4.34 12.32 3.64
N ASP A 15 5.43 12.89 3.13
CA ASP A 15 6.70 12.99 3.83
C ASP A 15 6.81 14.33 4.57
N SER A 16 6.61 14.24 5.88
CA SER A 16 6.75 15.33 6.84
C SER A 16 7.69 14.85 7.97
N THR A 17 7.69 15.48 9.15
CA THR A 17 8.48 14.98 10.29
C THR A 17 8.18 13.51 10.63
N ASN A 18 6.97 13.02 10.30
CA ASN A 18 6.63 11.60 10.27
C ASN A 18 5.94 11.27 8.95
N ALA A 19 6.51 10.34 8.18
CA ALA A 19 5.91 9.89 6.93
C ALA A 19 4.62 9.10 7.19
N THR A 20 3.57 9.38 6.41
CA THR A 20 2.30 8.64 6.46
C THR A 20 1.91 8.14 5.08
N ILE A 21 1.25 6.99 5.01
CA ILE A 21 0.75 6.40 3.77
C ILE A 21 -0.78 6.39 3.75
N HIS A 22 -1.35 6.77 2.62
CA HIS A 22 -2.77 6.67 2.31
C HIS A 22 -2.96 5.81 1.06
N SER A 23 -4.06 5.05 0.99
CA SER A 23 -4.40 4.24 -0.19
C SER A 23 -5.92 4.02 -0.30
N ASN A 24 -6.36 3.56 -1.47
CA ASN A 24 -7.72 3.08 -1.72
C ASN A 24 -7.79 1.53 -1.75
N MET A 25 -6.85 0.85 -1.09
CA MET A 25 -6.72 -0.61 -1.14
C MET A 25 -7.76 -1.35 -0.28
N LYS A 26 -8.32 -0.70 0.74
CA LYS A 26 -9.26 -1.34 1.68
C LYS A 26 -10.69 -1.26 1.14
N LYS A 27 -11.47 -2.31 1.39
CA LYS A 27 -12.89 -2.41 1.04
C LYS A 27 -13.75 -2.04 2.25
N ASN A 28 -15.02 -1.70 2.01
CA ASN A 28 -15.97 -1.50 3.09
C ASN A 28 -16.12 -2.79 3.91
N SER A 29 -15.81 -2.71 5.21
CA SER A 29 -16.02 -3.81 6.14
C SER A 29 -17.50 -4.21 6.18
N GLY A 30 -17.76 -5.50 6.26
CA GLY A 30 -19.11 -6.05 6.22
C GLY A 30 -19.20 -7.57 6.41
N ASN A 31 -18.06 -8.27 6.40
CA ASN A 31 -17.94 -9.67 6.78
C ASN A 31 -16.47 -9.99 7.13
N ALA A 32 -16.26 -11.14 7.77
CA ALA A 32 -14.95 -11.57 8.24
C ALA A 32 -13.90 -11.67 7.11
N SER A 33 -14.27 -12.17 5.92
CA SER A 33 -13.34 -12.23 4.78
C SER A 33 -12.87 -10.85 4.33
N THR A 34 -13.76 -9.86 4.35
CA THR A 34 -13.42 -8.47 4.00
C THR A 34 -12.50 -7.85 5.05
N ASP A 35 -12.69 -8.18 6.32
CA ASP A 35 -11.82 -7.71 7.41
C ASP A 35 -10.42 -8.32 7.31
N VAL A 36 -10.32 -9.62 6.98
CA VAL A 36 -9.03 -10.29 6.73
C VAL A 36 -8.31 -9.67 5.53
N PHE A 37 -9.04 -9.43 4.44
CA PHE A 37 -8.49 -8.72 3.27
C PHE A 37 -7.98 -7.33 3.64
N ASN A 38 -8.75 -6.55 4.41
CA ASN A 38 -8.37 -5.20 4.83
C ASN A 38 -7.14 -5.20 5.76
N ALA A 39 -7.02 -6.20 6.63
CA ALA A 39 -5.84 -6.37 7.48
C ALA A 39 -4.60 -6.66 6.64
N ALA A 40 -4.71 -7.54 5.63
CA ALA A 40 -3.62 -7.84 4.71
C ALA A 40 -3.22 -6.63 3.84
N ALA A 41 -4.21 -5.91 3.31
CA ALA A 41 -3.99 -4.66 2.57
C ALA A 41 -3.30 -3.60 3.45
N GLY A 42 -3.72 -3.48 4.72
CA GLY A 42 -3.06 -2.60 5.69
C GLY A 42 -1.62 -3.00 5.98
N GLY A 43 -1.32 -4.31 6.05
CA GLY A 43 0.06 -4.80 6.14
C GLY A 43 0.91 -4.41 4.93
N LEU A 44 0.35 -4.49 3.73
CA LEU A 44 1.04 -4.09 2.49
C LEU A 44 1.32 -2.58 2.47
N GLU A 45 0.38 -1.74 2.91
CA GLU A 45 0.62 -0.29 3.09
C GLU A 45 1.81 -0.02 4.01
N GLN A 46 1.86 -0.68 5.18
CA GLN A 46 2.94 -0.47 6.15
C GLN A 46 4.30 -0.94 5.63
N LEU A 47 4.32 -2.01 4.82
CA LEU A 47 5.54 -2.46 4.17
C LEU A 47 6.08 -1.42 3.18
N ILE A 48 5.20 -0.83 2.36
CA ILE A 48 5.57 0.22 1.41
C ILE A 48 6.13 1.44 2.14
N LEU A 49 5.45 1.88 3.20
CA LEU A 49 5.91 3.00 4.04
C LEU A 49 7.27 2.70 4.67
N ALA A 50 7.48 1.49 5.20
CA ALA A 50 8.75 1.09 5.80
C ALA A 50 9.90 1.09 4.78
N HIS A 51 9.65 0.59 3.56
CA HIS A 51 10.63 0.64 2.47
C HIS A 51 10.98 2.08 2.07
N TYR A 52 9.97 2.94 1.91
CA TYR A 52 10.18 4.36 1.64
C TYR A 52 11.04 5.03 2.72
N CYS A 53 10.67 4.88 3.99
CA CYS A 53 11.45 5.40 5.12
C CYS A 53 12.86 4.79 5.20
N GLY A 54 13.06 3.58 4.68
CA GLY A 54 14.35 2.91 4.57
C GLY A 54 15.21 3.37 3.39
N GLY A 55 14.74 4.32 2.58
CA GLY A 55 15.46 4.84 1.40
C GLY A 55 15.36 3.96 0.16
N ILE A 56 14.44 2.98 0.13
CA ILE A 56 14.11 2.25 -1.10
C ILE A 56 13.27 3.16 -1.98
N ASP A 57 13.65 3.27 -3.25
CA ASP A 57 12.85 3.99 -4.23
C ASP A 57 11.59 3.18 -4.60
N VAL A 58 10.47 3.55 -3.99
CA VAL A 58 9.16 2.92 -4.19
C VAL A 58 8.46 3.36 -5.49
N THR A 59 9.05 4.31 -6.23
CA THR A 59 8.51 4.80 -7.51
C THR A 59 9.01 4.00 -8.71
N LEU A 60 9.95 3.06 -8.48
CA LEU A 60 10.48 2.21 -9.54
C LEU A 60 9.37 1.35 -10.16
N PRO A 61 9.30 1.24 -11.51
CA PRO A 61 8.29 0.44 -12.19
C PRO A 61 8.22 -1.01 -11.70
N ILE A 62 9.38 -1.63 -11.43
CA ILE A 62 9.46 -3.00 -10.91
C ILE A 62 8.89 -3.14 -9.49
N TYR A 63 9.00 -2.09 -8.68
CA TYR A 63 8.45 -2.07 -7.33
C TYR A 63 6.93 -1.94 -7.39
N ILE A 64 6.44 -1.02 -8.22
CA ILE A 64 5.02 -0.80 -8.49
C ILE A 64 4.36 -2.10 -8.99
N GLU A 65 4.91 -2.75 -10.01
CA GLU A 65 4.41 -4.03 -10.54
C GLU A 65 4.37 -5.13 -9.45
N GLY A 66 5.40 -5.17 -8.60
CA GLY A 66 5.44 -6.07 -7.44
C GLY A 66 4.31 -5.82 -6.45
N ILE A 67 4.00 -4.56 -6.15
CA ILE A 67 2.90 -4.18 -5.26
C ILE A 67 1.54 -4.52 -5.88
N GLU A 68 1.33 -4.24 -7.16
CA GLU A 68 0.09 -4.61 -7.86
C GLU A 68 -0.13 -6.11 -7.88
N THR A 69 0.93 -6.89 -8.14
CA THR A 69 0.88 -8.35 -8.12
C THR A 69 0.56 -8.89 -6.73
N ALA A 70 1.21 -8.35 -5.68
CA ALA A 70 0.93 -8.72 -4.30
C ALA A 70 -0.52 -8.42 -3.92
N TYR A 71 -1.02 -7.22 -4.24
CA TYR A 71 -2.40 -6.82 -3.97
C TYR A 71 -3.43 -7.68 -4.73
N SER A 72 -3.17 -7.98 -6.01
CA SER A 72 -4.00 -8.88 -6.81
C SER A 72 -4.13 -10.27 -6.17
N ASN A 73 -3.02 -10.82 -5.66
CA ASN A 73 -3.01 -12.10 -4.97
C ASN A 73 -3.79 -12.10 -3.65
N LEU A 74 -3.83 -10.97 -2.91
CA LEU A 74 -4.67 -10.84 -1.72
C LEU A 74 -6.15 -11.04 -2.06
N GLY A 75 -6.60 -10.53 -3.21
CA GLY A 75 -7.99 -10.66 -3.65
C GLY A 75 -8.37 -12.05 -4.17
N ASN A 76 -7.39 -12.84 -4.60
CA ASN A 76 -7.61 -14.20 -5.12
C ASN A 76 -7.54 -15.29 -4.04
N THR A 77 -6.90 -15.00 -2.89
CA THR A 77 -6.59 -16.00 -1.86
C THR A 77 -7.52 -15.92 -0.64
N LEU A 78 -8.17 -14.78 -0.40
CA LEU A 78 -8.99 -14.46 0.78
C LEU A 78 -10.47 -14.30 0.44
#